data_AF-A0A9D6PZS2-F1
#
_entry.id   AF-A0A9D6PZS2-F1
#
_cell.length_a   1.000
_cell.length_b   1.000
_cell.length_c   1.000
_cell.angle_alpha   90.00
_cell.angle_beta   90.00
_cell.angle_gamma   90.00
#
_symmetry.space_group_name_H-M   'P 1'
#
loop_
_entity.id
_entity.type
_entity.pdbx_description
1 polymer ?
#
loop_
_entity_poly.entity_id
_entity_poly.type
_entity_poly.pdbx_seq_one_letter_code
_entity_poly.pdbx_strand_id
1 'polypeptide(L)'
;MNTNLTLKEWGRTCHAIAKEKGFWDKERNVGEALMLIVTELAEAMEAHRKRDDANFREELADTFIRLFDLCEGLGVDVQSEIIKKSEANKSRPYRHGKVC
;
A
#
# COMPACT_ATOMS: atom_id res chain seq x y z
N MET A 1 4.66 -16.20 -10.88
CA MET A 1 4.40 -16.10 -9.42
C MET A 1 3.09 -16.82 -9.13
N ASN A 2 2.92 -17.39 -7.93
CA ASN A 2 1.61 -17.90 -7.49
C ASN A 2 0.59 -16.74 -7.52
N THR A 3 -0.58 -16.94 -8.10
CA THR A 3 -1.62 -15.90 -8.24
C THR A 3 -2.53 -15.80 -7.02
N ASN A 4 -2.47 -16.76 -6.09
CA ASN A 4 -3.23 -16.78 -4.85
C ASN A 4 -2.31 -16.52 -3.66
N LEU A 5 -1.89 -15.26 -3.48
CA LEU A 5 -1.13 -14.82 -2.33
C LEU A 5 -2.04 -14.06 -1.35
N THR A 6 -1.84 -14.31 -0.07
CA THR A 6 -2.37 -13.51 1.03
C THR A 6 -1.70 -12.13 1.06
N LEU A 7 -2.31 -11.15 1.73
CA LEU A 7 -1.71 -9.80 1.89
C LEU A 7 -0.36 -9.87 2.61
N LYS A 8 -0.22 -10.81 3.54
CA LYS A 8 1.02 -11.09 4.25
C LYS A 8 2.12 -11.62 3.32
N GLU A 9 1.78 -12.50 2.39
CA GLU A 9 2.73 -13.01 1.39
C GLU A 9 3.14 -11.94 0.37
N TRP A 10 2.21 -11.05 0.01
CA TRP A 10 2.54 -9.85 -0.77
C TRP A 10 3.51 -8.93 -0.03
N GLY A 11 3.25 -8.61 1.24
CA GLY A 11 4.17 -7.87 2.12
C GLY A 11 5.59 -8.41 2.07
N ARG A 12 5.74 -9.72 2.35
CA ARG A 12 7.04 -10.42 2.30
C ARG A 12 7.70 -10.37 0.93
N THR A 13 6.93 -10.54 -0.14
CA THR A 13 7.45 -10.55 -1.51
C THR A 13 7.98 -9.17 -1.89
N CYS A 14 7.18 -8.11 -1.70
CA CYS A 14 7.59 -6.74 -1.97
C CYS A 14 8.81 -6.33 -1.14
N HIS A 15 8.82 -6.69 0.15
CA HIS A 15 9.93 -6.37 1.03
C HIS A 15 11.22 -7.12 0.70
N ALA A 16 11.13 -8.40 0.29
CA ALA A 16 12.29 -9.15 -0.18
C ALA A 16 12.91 -8.51 -1.43
N ILE A 17 12.09 -8.10 -2.40
CA ILE A 17 12.54 -7.38 -3.60
C ILE A 17 13.18 -6.05 -3.20
N ALA A 18 12.57 -5.28 -2.31
CA ALA A 18 13.10 -4.00 -1.88
C ALA A 18 14.47 -4.13 -1.20
N LYS A 19 14.68 -5.17 -0.37
CA LYS A 19 16.01 -5.51 0.19
C LYS A 19 17.01 -5.87 -0.88
N GLU A 20 16.63 -6.71 -1.85
CA GLU A 20 17.52 -7.08 -2.96
C GLU A 20 17.99 -5.85 -3.76
N LYS A 21 17.15 -4.81 -3.85
CA LYS A 21 17.47 -3.54 -4.50
C LYS A 21 18.17 -2.52 -3.58
N GLY A 22 18.51 -2.89 -2.34
CA GLY A 22 19.26 -2.06 -1.40
C GLY A 22 18.45 -0.95 -0.71
N PHE A 23 17.11 -0.96 -0.84
CA PHE A 23 16.27 0.08 -0.22
C PHE A 23 16.26 0.04 1.31
N TRP A 24 16.74 -1.05 1.89
CA TRP A 24 16.82 -1.32 3.33
C TRP A 24 18.26 -1.60 3.82
N ASP A 25 19.29 -1.23 3.03
CA ASP A 25 20.70 -1.37 3.45
C ASP A 25 21.05 -0.46 4.64
N LYS A 26 20.22 0.56 4.87
CA LYS A 26 20.28 1.48 6.00
C LYS A 26 18.90 1.57 6.65
N GLU A 27 18.87 2.13 7.85
CA GLU A 27 17.61 2.47 8.50
C GLU A 27 16.75 3.35 7.58
N ARG A 28 15.51 2.90 7.35
CA ARG A 28 14.58 3.55 6.44
C ARG A 28 13.96 4.76 7.13
N ASN A 29 14.02 5.92 6.50
CA ASN A 29 13.26 7.08 6.96
C ASN A 29 11.77 6.87 6.65
N VAL A 30 10.96 6.69 7.70
CA VAL A 30 9.52 6.42 7.56
C VAL A 30 8.79 7.58 6.90
N GLY A 31 9.14 8.83 7.23
CA GLY A 31 8.51 10.02 6.64
C GLY A 31 8.76 10.11 5.13
N GLU A 32 10.00 9.85 4.71
CA GLU A 32 10.36 9.79 3.28
C GLU A 32 9.61 8.66 2.56
N ALA A 33 9.58 7.47 3.14
CA ALA A 33 8.87 6.33 2.56
C ALA A 33 7.37 6.59 2.41
N LEU A 34 6.74 7.22 3.40
CA LEU A 34 5.34 7.63 3.34
C LEU A 34 5.11 8.67 2.23
N MET A 35 6.01 9.64 2.09
CA MET A 35 5.88 10.65 1.03
C MET A 35 6.08 10.06 -0.37
N LEU A 36 6.95 9.06 -0.54
CA LEU A 36 7.05 8.33 -1.81
C LEU A 36 5.74 7.63 -2.17
N ILE A 37 5.05 6.99 -1.22
CA ILE A 37 3.73 6.39 -1.44
C ILE A 37 2.69 7.45 -1.84
N VAL A 38 2.74 8.63 -1.23
CA VAL A 38 1.84 9.74 -1.57
C VAL A 38 2.07 10.21 -3.01
N THR A 39 3.32 10.22 -3.49
CA THR A 39 3.65 10.59 -4.87
C THR A 39 3.01 9.63 -5.88
N GLU A 40 3.04 8.32 -5.65
CA GLU A 40 2.38 7.32 -6.52
C GLU A 40 0.87 7.59 -6.63
N LEU A 41 0.21 7.96 -5.53
CA LEU A 41 -1.20 8.36 -5.55
C LEU A 41 -1.44 9.66 -6.33
N ALA A 42 -0.50 10.60 -6.28
CA ALA A 42 -0.57 11.83 -7.07
C ALA A 42 -0.38 11.54 -8.58
N GLU A 43 0.52 10.62 -8.94
CA GLU A 43 0.73 10.15 -10.31
C GLU A 43 -0.51 9.40 -10.83
N ALA A 44 -1.13 8.56 -10.00
CA ALA A 44 -2.41 7.93 -10.32
C ALA A 44 -3.50 8.98 -10.60
N MET A 45 -3.61 10.03 -9.77
CA MET A 45 -4.57 11.10 -10.00
C MET A 45 -4.30 11.86 -11.32
N GLU A 46 -3.04 12.12 -11.63
CA GLU A 46 -2.63 12.76 -12.87
C GLU A 46 -2.94 11.90 -14.10
N ALA A 47 -2.67 10.59 -14.03
CA ALA A 47 -3.03 9.63 -15.07
C ALA A 47 -4.55 9.58 -15.29
N HIS A 48 -5.34 9.55 -14.22
CA HIS A 48 -6.80 9.61 -14.29
C HIS A 48 -7.28 10.90 -14.99
N ARG A 49 -6.70 12.05 -14.64
CA ARG A 49 -7.02 13.35 -15.27
C ARG A 49 -6.73 13.34 -16.77
N LYS A 50 -5.67 12.65 -17.19
CA LYS A 50 -5.27 12.47 -18.59
C LYS A 50 -6.04 11.36 -19.32
N ARG A 51 -6.90 10.61 -18.62
CA ARG A 51 -7.58 9.40 -19.14
C ARG A 51 -6.60 8.33 -19.61
N ASP A 52 -5.45 8.25 -18.94
CA ASP A 52 -4.46 7.20 -19.14
C ASP A 52 -4.77 6.04 -18.19
N ASP A 53 -5.66 5.16 -18.62
CA ASP A 53 -6.12 4.03 -17.80
C ASP A 53 -5.00 3.01 -17.54
N ALA A 54 -4.01 2.91 -18.42
CA ALA A 54 -2.89 2.00 -18.25
C ALA A 54 -1.99 2.49 -17.13
N ASN A 55 -1.54 3.75 -17.21
CA ASN A 55 -0.70 4.36 -16.18
C ASN A 55 -1.45 4.42 -14.85
N PHE A 56 -2.73 4.78 -14.84
CA PHE A 56 -3.53 4.80 -13.62
C PHE A 56 -3.50 3.47 -12.84
N ARG A 57 -3.60 2.33 -13.55
CA ARG A 57 -3.52 1.01 -12.91
C ARG A 57 -2.12 0.68 -12.40
N GLU A 58 -1.10 1.11 -13.12
CA GLU A 58 0.31 0.94 -12.75
C GLU A 58 0.63 1.69 -11.46
N GLU A 59 0.30 2.97 -11.38
CA GLU A 59 0.58 3.80 -10.18
C GLU A 59 -0.19 3.33 -8.94
N LEU A 60 -1.40 2.77 -9.12
CA LEU A 60 -2.13 2.13 -8.04
C LEU A 60 -1.41 0.87 -7.54
N ALA A 61 -0.84 0.06 -8.45
CA ALA A 61 -0.06 -1.10 -8.07
C ALA A 61 1.22 -0.69 -7.33
N ASP A 62 1.91 0.34 -7.80
CA ASP A 62 3.13 0.86 -7.16
C ASP A 62 2.85 1.42 -5.76
N THR A 63 1.71 2.10 -5.58
CA THR A 63 1.22 2.51 -4.25
C THR A 63 1.12 1.31 -3.31
N PHE A 64 0.49 0.21 -3.75
CA PHE A 64 0.36 -1.00 -2.93
C PHE A 64 1.71 -1.66 -2.66
N ILE A 65 2.58 -1.77 -3.66
CA ILE A 65 3.91 -2.39 -3.53
C ILE A 65 4.73 -1.65 -2.47
N ARG A 66 4.78 -0.32 -2.53
CA ARG A 66 5.51 0.50 -1.56
C ARG A 66 4.90 0.41 -0.16
N LEU A 67 3.56 0.37 -0.06
CA LEU A 67 2.89 0.23 1.21
C LEU A 67 3.14 -1.15 1.84
N PHE A 68 3.10 -2.22 1.04
CA PHE A 68 3.42 -3.58 1.46
C PHE A 68 4.87 -3.71 1.96
N ASP A 69 5.82 -3.19 1.19
CA ASP A 69 7.24 -3.15 1.61
C ASP A 69 7.40 -2.41 2.95
N LEU A 70 6.82 -1.21 3.06
CA LEU A 70 6.93 -0.42 4.28
C LEU A 70 6.29 -1.10 5.48
N CYS A 71 5.11 -1.71 5.33
CA CYS A 71 4.46 -2.45 6.40
C CYS A 71 5.31 -3.63 6.87
N GLU A 72 5.78 -4.48 5.97
CA GLU A 72 6.60 -5.65 6.34
C GLU A 72 7.93 -5.21 6.96
N GLY A 73 8.60 -4.19 6.40
CA GLY A 73 9.85 -3.66 6.92
C GLY A 73 9.73 -3.01 8.30
N LEU A 74 8.54 -2.49 8.65
CA LEU A 74 8.23 -1.99 10.00
C LEU A 74 7.62 -3.05 10.93
N GLY A 75 7.44 -4.30 10.47
CA GLY A 75 6.82 -5.36 11.26
C GLY A 75 5.32 -5.18 11.50
N VAL A 76 4.63 -4.41 10.65
CA VAL A 76 3.18 -4.18 10.71
C VAL A 76 2.46 -5.30 9.98
N ASP A 77 1.71 -6.13 10.71
CA ASP A 77 0.81 -7.14 10.11
C ASP A 77 -0.42 -6.45 9.51
N VAL A 78 -0.25 -5.93 8.29
CA VAL A 78 -1.29 -5.17 7.58
C VAL A 78 -2.56 -5.99 7.35
N GLN A 79 -2.45 -7.32 7.19
CA GLN A 79 -3.61 -8.19 7.00
C GLN A 79 -4.47 -8.22 8.25
N SER A 80 -3.84 -8.42 9.41
CA SER A 80 -4.52 -8.43 10.71
C SER A 80 -5.17 -7.07 11.02
N GLU A 81 -4.48 -5.95 10.72
CA GLU A 81 -5.02 -4.61 10.91
C GLU A 81 -6.22 -4.31 9.98
N ILE A 82 -6.16 -4.76 8.72
CA ILE A 82 -7.29 -4.64 7.77
C ILE A 82 -8.50 -5.43 8.27
N ILE A 83 -8.32 -6.68 8.71
CA ILE A 83 -9.41 -7.52 9.24
C ILE A 83 -10.09 -6.84 10.42
N LYS A 84 -9.29 -6.47 11.43
CA LYS A 84 -9.75 -5.76 12.64
C LYS A 84 -10.49 -4.46 12.29
N LYS A 85 -9.95 -3.66 11.37
CA LYS A 85 -10.58 -2.41 10.94
C LYS A 85 -11.88 -2.66 10.18
N SER A 86 -11.93 -3.69 9.35
CA SER A 86 -13.11 -4.05 8.55
C SER A 86 -14.26 -4.53 9.45
N GLU A 87 -13.97 -5.35 10.46
CA GLU A 87 -14.95 -5.76 11.48
C GLU A 87 -15.51 -4.56 12.24
N ALA A 88 -14.63 -3.67 12.69
CA ALA A 88 -15.03 -2.43 13.37
C ALA A 88 -15.78 -1.44 12.47
N ASN A 89 -15.61 -1.51 11.15
CA ASN A 89 -16.37 -0.69 10.20
C ASN A 89 -17.75 -1.31 9.92
N LYS A 90 -17.84 -2.65 9.86
CA LYS A 90 -19.10 -3.38 9.67
C LYS A 90 -20.10 -3.13 10.80
N SER A 91 -19.61 -2.91 12.02
CA SER A 91 -20.47 -2.59 13.18
C SER A 91 -20.93 -1.13 13.23
N ARG A 92 -20.47 -0.25 12.33
CA ARG A 92 -20.84 1.18 12.37
C ARG A 92 -22.21 1.41 11.73
N PRO A 93 -22.99 2.37 12.24
CA PRO A 93 -24.17 2.86 11.53
C PRO A 93 -23.82 3.35 10.12
N TYR A 94 -24.82 3.29 9.23
CA TYR A 94 -24.70 3.86 7.89
C TYR A 94 -24.23 5.32 7.96
N ARG A 95 -23.16 5.65 7.24
CA ARG A 95 -22.52 6.99 7.23
C ARG A 95 -22.10 7.53 8.61
N HIS A 96 -21.67 6.67 9.54
CA HIS A 96 -21.18 7.12 10.85
C HIS A 96 -20.07 8.19 10.71
N GLY A 97 -20.42 9.44 11.02
CA GLY A 97 -19.51 10.58 11.00
C GLY A 97 -19.08 11.09 9.62
N LYS A 98 -19.79 10.76 8.53
CA LYS A 98 -19.50 11.29 7.19
C LYS A 98 -20.68 12.04 6.60
N VAL A 99 -20.41 13.25 6.10
CA VAL A 99 -21.41 14.18 5.53
C VAL A 99 -21.50 14.04 3.99
N CYS A 100 -20.61 13.27 3.37
CA CYS A 100 -20.61 12.96 1.94
C CYS A 100 -20.93 11.48 1.70
#